data_AF-A0A6A6WHV2-F1
#
_entry.id   AF-A0A6A6WHV2-F1
#
_cell.length_a   1.000
_cell.length_b   1.000
_cell.length_c   1.000
_cell.angle_alpha   90.00
_cell.angle_beta   90.00
_cell.angle_gamma   90.00
#
_symmetry.space_group_name_H-M   'P 1'
#
loop_
_entity.id
_entity.type
_entity.pdbx_description
1 polymer ?
#
loop_
_entity_poly.entity_id
_entity_poly.type
_entity_poly.pdbx_seq_one_letter_code
_entity_poly.pdbx_strand_id
1 'polypeptide(L)'
;MGCNVSVPNRAPSPSQLLELAPVAHPGQQSLAPELNRDTLVRALENVAAYLKSKGISITVIAVGGAVNTIFCRTRGTTHDIDFFNSILKDKEFKAIIEASSYARSKDRQLQSDWFNNRTVLFVPRSQRDALTRRAIAQNEVVFQAKGLTVLAAPWDYAIAAKLNRLTGSSGSGKPSKPYDMSDAATYLERYLRSKRAKGITKSQIKAWARLYETHCSDQVIAQLDAEYQKQYKLKVIDMSR
;
A
#
# COMPACT_ATOMS: atom_id res chain seq x y z
N MET A 1 10.60 28.40 40.62
CA MET A 1 11.13 27.29 39.80
C MET A 1 9.96 26.73 38.99
N GLY A 2 9.83 27.15 37.73
CA GLY A 2 8.75 26.71 36.85
C GLY A 2 9.26 25.61 35.91
N CYS A 3 8.78 24.39 36.11
CA CYS A 3 9.07 23.26 35.22
C CYS A 3 8.31 23.46 33.90
N ASN A 4 9.04 23.80 32.84
CA ASN A 4 8.53 23.84 31.47
C ASN A 4 8.48 22.40 30.94
N VAL A 5 7.35 21.72 31.10
CA VAL A 5 7.11 20.41 30.51
C VAL A 5 6.83 20.61 29.03
N SER A 6 7.75 20.16 28.18
CA SER A 6 7.63 20.17 26.73
C SER A 6 6.42 19.33 26.33
N VAL A 7 5.43 19.95 25.70
CA VAL A 7 4.27 19.26 25.15
C VAL A 7 4.75 18.28 24.06
N PRO A 8 4.36 17.00 24.07
CA PRO A 8 4.73 16.08 23.01
C PRO A 8 4.08 16.53 21.70
N ASN A 9 4.91 16.61 20.66
CA ASN A 9 4.53 17.01 19.32
C ASN A 9 3.34 16.15 18.86
N ARG A 10 2.15 16.77 18.72
CA ARG A 10 0.92 16.07 18.37
C ARG A 10 1.05 15.54 16.95
N ALA A 11 0.87 14.23 16.78
CA ALA A 11 0.69 13.64 15.47
C ALA A 11 -0.51 14.30 14.75
N PRO A 12 -0.44 14.48 13.41
CA PRO A 12 -1.47 15.18 12.65
C PRO A 12 -2.83 14.50 12.80
N SER A 13 -3.88 15.33 12.88
CA SER A 13 -5.24 14.86 13.08
C SER A 13 -5.78 14.13 11.83
N PRO A 14 -6.79 13.25 11.97
CA PRO A 14 -7.49 12.66 10.83
C PRO A 14 -8.02 13.74 9.86
N SER A 15 -8.43 14.89 10.37
CA SER A 15 -8.88 16.04 9.60
C SER A 15 -7.76 16.65 8.75
N GLN A 16 -6.53 16.74 9.27
CA GLN A 16 -5.36 17.19 8.50
C GLN A 16 -4.94 16.17 7.44
N LEU A 17 -5.17 14.88 7.68
CA LEU A 17 -4.97 13.81 6.70
C LEU A 17 -6.05 13.79 5.61
N LEU A 18 -7.28 14.25 5.92
CA LEU A 18 -8.40 14.38 4.98
C LEU A 18 -8.40 15.70 4.20
N GLU A 19 -8.00 16.82 4.80
CA GLU A 19 -7.90 18.15 4.15
C GLU A 19 -6.90 18.17 2.98
N LEU A 20 -5.98 17.21 2.96
CA LEU A 20 -4.95 17.06 1.92
C LEU A 20 -5.29 15.98 0.88
N ALA A 21 -6.42 15.27 1.03
CA ALA A 21 -6.94 14.43 -0.02
C ALA A 21 -7.59 15.35 -1.08
N PRO A 22 -7.22 15.27 -2.37
CA PRO A 22 -7.83 16.14 -3.37
C PRO A 22 -9.34 15.95 -3.36
N VAL A 23 -10.04 17.09 -3.31
CA VAL A 23 -11.49 17.18 -3.49
C VAL A 23 -11.82 16.62 -4.87
N ALA A 24 -12.63 15.57 -4.92
CA ALA A 24 -13.16 15.09 -6.19
C ALA A 24 -14.10 16.19 -6.73
N HIS A 25 -13.69 16.90 -7.77
CA HIS A 25 -14.57 17.83 -8.46
C HIS A 25 -15.59 17.03 -9.27
N PRO A 26 -16.91 17.18 -9.02
CA PRO A 26 -17.93 16.58 -9.88
C PRO A 26 -17.80 17.22 -11.27
N GLY A 27 -17.34 16.44 -12.26
CA GLY A 27 -17.29 16.89 -13.67
C GLY A 27 -16.01 16.59 -14.45
N GLN A 28 -14.91 16.16 -13.82
CA GLN A 28 -13.73 15.67 -14.54
C GLN A 28 -13.71 14.15 -14.56
N GLN A 29 -14.42 13.55 -15.53
CA GLN A 29 -14.12 12.19 -15.96
C GLN A 29 -12.87 12.21 -16.85
N SER A 30 -11.71 12.61 -16.31
CA SER A 30 -10.45 12.19 -16.94
C SER A 30 -10.29 10.71 -16.61
N LEU A 31 -10.23 9.86 -17.64
CA LEU A 31 -9.81 8.47 -17.48
C LEU A 31 -8.53 8.47 -16.63
N ALA A 32 -8.54 7.75 -15.51
CA ALA A 32 -7.39 7.69 -14.62
C ALA A 32 -6.16 7.26 -15.44
N PRO A 33 -5.00 7.92 -15.28
CA PRO A 33 -3.84 7.67 -16.14
C PRO A 33 -3.40 6.21 -16.02
N GLU A 34 -2.85 5.65 -17.10
CA GLU A 34 -2.24 4.34 -17.08
C GLU A 34 -0.72 4.50 -16.91
N LEU A 35 -0.27 4.54 -15.66
CA LEU A 35 1.14 4.69 -15.31
C LEU A 35 1.82 3.32 -15.33
N ASN A 36 2.73 3.13 -16.29
CA ASN A 36 3.57 1.94 -16.36
C ASN A 36 4.74 2.02 -15.36
N ARG A 37 5.48 0.93 -15.24
CA ARG A 37 6.63 0.82 -14.33
C ARG A 37 7.67 1.92 -14.52
N ASP A 38 8.05 2.21 -15.76
CA ASP A 38 9.12 3.18 -16.03
C ASP A 38 8.70 4.60 -15.68
N THR A 39 7.45 4.97 -15.97
CA THR A 39 6.87 6.25 -15.55
C THR A 39 6.86 6.36 -14.03
N LEU A 40 6.41 5.32 -13.30
CA LEU A 40 6.38 5.34 -11.84
C LEU A 40 7.78 5.41 -11.21
N VAL A 41 8.75 4.66 -11.75
CA VAL A 41 10.13 4.69 -11.25
C VAL A 41 10.76 6.06 -11.47
N ARG A 42 10.65 6.66 -12.67
CA ARG A 42 11.14 8.03 -12.93
C ARG A 42 10.47 9.06 -12.03
N ALA A 43 9.18 8.92 -11.78
CA ALA A 43 8.46 9.79 -10.86
C ALA A 43 9.01 9.69 -9.42
N LEU A 44 9.27 8.47 -8.93
CA LEU A 44 9.88 8.23 -7.62
C LEU A 44 11.33 8.71 -7.55
N GLU A 45 12.10 8.63 -8.64
CA GLU A 45 13.44 9.23 -8.75
C GLU A 45 13.39 10.75 -8.59
N ASN A 46 12.43 11.42 -9.23
CA ASN A 46 12.22 12.86 -9.08
C ASN A 46 11.84 13.23 -7.63
N VAL A 47 10.99 12.43 -6.98
CA VAL A 47 10.66 12.61 -5.56
C VAL A 47 11.91 12.44 -4.69
N ALA A 48 12.69 11.38 -4.91
CA ALA A 48 13.91 11.10 -4.16
C ALA A 48 14.95 12.22 -4.33
N ALA A 49 15.16 12.70 -5.55
CA ALA A 49 16.08 13.79 -5.85
C ALA A 49 15.66 15.10 -5.14
N TYR A 50 14.36 15.42 -5.15
CA TYR A 50 13.83 16.56 -4.41
C TYR A 50 14.10 16.44 -2.91
N LEU A 51 13.73 15.30 -2.29
CA LEU A 51 13.93 15.08 -0.86
C LEU A 51 15.41 15.12 -0.46
N LYS A 52 16.27 14.52 -1.28
CA LYS A 52 17.72 14.59 -1.12
C LYS A 52 18.24 16.03 -1.15
N SER A 53 17.74 16.86 -2.08
CA SER A 53 18.13 18.28 -2.17
C SER A 53 17.79 19.09 -0.91
N LYS A 54 16.82 18.60 -0.12
CA LYS A 54 16.40 19.20 1.16
C LYS A 54 17.10 18.56 2.37
N GLY A 55 17.99 17.59 2.16
CA GLY A 55 18.62 16.82 3.23
C GLY A 55 17.66 15.92 4.00
N ILE A 56 16.54 15.53 3.37
CA ILE A 56 15.50 14.69 4.00
C ILE A 56 15.57 13.29 3.41
N SER A 57 15.46 12.27 4.28
CA SER A 57 15.30 10.87 3.87
C SER A 57 14.01 10.31 4.46
N ILE A 58 13.16 9.77 3.59
CA ILE A 58 11.80 9.33 3.93
C ILE A 58 11.63 7.87 3.58
N THR A 59 10.92 7.11 4.43
CA THR A 59 10.42 5.78 4.07
C THR A 59 8.89 5.82 4.03
N VAL A 60 8.28 5.29 2.98
CA VAL A 60 6.82 5.12 2.88
C VAL A 60 6.47 3.66 2.60
N ILE A 61 5.25 3.25 2.97
CA ILE A 61 4.76 1.89 2.78
C ILE A 61 3.72 1.88 1.68
N ALA A 62 4.07 1.35 0.51
CA ALA A 62 3.19 1.23 -0.64
C ALA A 62 2.28 -0.01 -0.54
N VAL A 63 1.07 0.12 -1.09
CA VAL A 63 0.09 -0.95 -1.22
C VAL A 63 -0.42 -1.06 -2.64
N GLY A 64 -0.99 -2.22 -2.98
CA GLY A 64 -1.80 -2.38 -4.20
C GLY A 64 -1.01 -2.18 -5.49
N GLY A 65 -1.59 -1.40 -6.41
CA GLY A 65 -1.19 -1.36 -7.82
C GLY A 65 0.29 -1.03 -8.03
N ALA A 66 0.86 -0.09 -7.28
CA ALA A 66 2.27 0.26 -7.38
C ALA A 66 3.20 -0.93 -7.05
N VAL A 67 2.85 -1.73 -6.03
CA VAL A 67 3.59 -2.95 -5.67
C VAL A 67 3.50 -3.97 -6.81
N ASN A 68 2.31 -4.16 -7.39
CA ASN A 68 2.11 -5.10 -8.49
C ASN A 68 2.82 -4.67 -9.79
N THR A 69 2.90 -3.38 -10.07
CA THR A 69 3.51 -2.84 -11.30
C THR A 69 5.03 -2.74 -11.18
N ILE A 70 5.55 -2.17 -10.09
CA ILE A 70 7.00 -1.93 -9.95
C ILE A 70 7.75 -3.19 -9.50
N PHE A 71 7.22 -3.87 -8.47
CA PHE A 71 7.91 -4.91 -7.74
C PHE A 71 7.53 -6.32 -8.20
N CYS A 72 6.25 -6.70 -8.10
CA CYS A 72 5.81 -8.05 -8.50
C CYS A 72 5.77 -8.25 -10.02
N ARG A 73 5.66 -7.16 -10.79
CA ARG A 73 5.52 -7.14 -12.26
C ARG A 73 4.35 -7.99 -12.78
N THR A 74 3.26 -8.06 -12.00
CA THR A 74 2.03 -8.78 -12.40
C THR A 74 1.03 -7.87 -13.11
N ARG A 75 1.27 -6.56 -13.12
CA ARG A 75 0.46 -5.56 -13.84
C ARG A 75 1.35 -4.72 -14.74
N GLY A 76 0.86 -4.41 -15.94
CA GLY A 76 1.52 -3.48 -16.85
C GLY A 76 1.41 -2.02 -16.37
N THR A 77 0.26 -1.65 -15.79
CA THR A 77 -0.05 -0.28 -15.39
C THR A 77 -0.86 -0.21 -14.08
N THR A 78 -0.76 0.93 -13.40
CA THR A 78 -1.63 1.38 -12.29
C THR A 78 -1.93 2.87 -12.45
N HIS A 79 -2.81 3.44 -11.63
CA HIS A 79 -3.20 4.85 -11.73
C HIS A 79 -2.40 5.76 -10.81
N ASP A 80 -1.93 5.20 -9.70
CA ASP A 80 -1.29 5.92 -8.62
C ASP A 80 -0.38 4.99 -7.78
N ILE A 81 0.28 5.62 -6.81
CA ILE A 81 1.01 5.03 -5.71
C ILE A 81 0.28 5.41 -4.43
N ASP A 82 -0.56 4.49 -3.97
CA ASP A 82 -1.15 4.48 -2.64
C ASP A 82 -0.07 4.13 -1.60
N PHE A 83 0.11 5.00 -0.59
CA PHE A 83 0.97 4.69 0.54
C PHE A 83 0.33 5.00 1.90
N PHE A 84 0.91 4.46 2.96
CA PHE A 84 0.67 4.93 4.31
C PHE A 84 1.99 5.00 5.07
N ASN A 85 1.96 5.76 6.16
CA ASN A 85 3.05 5.81 7.12
C ASN A 85 2.51 6.31 8.48
N SER A 86 3.08 5.82 9.57
CA SER A 86 2.72 6.26 10.93
C SER A 86 3.84 6.98 11.70
N ILE A 87 5.05 7.01 11.16
CA ILE A 87 6.27 7.59 11.75
C ILE A 87 6.68 8.93 11.14
N LEU A 88 6.07 9.36 10.03
CA LEU A 88 6.37 10.65 9.41
C LEU A 88 5.90 11.81 10.29
N LYS A 89 6.78 12.79 10.43
CA LYS A 89 6.51 14.08 11.06
C LYS A 89 5.88 15.04 10.06
N ASP A 90 5.23 16.10 10.54
CA ASP A 90 4.56 17.09 9.68
C ASP A 90 5.49 17.68 8.61
N LYS A 91 6.75 17.95 8.98
CA LYS A 91 7.77 18.46 8.03
C LYS A 91 8.04 17.47 6.89
N GLU A 92 8.02 16.17 7.17
CA GLU A 92 8.28 15.11 6.19
C GLU A 92 7.04 14.90 5.30
N PHE A 93 5.84 14.97 5.88
CA PHE A 93 4.59 14.98 5.10
C PHE A 93 4.54 16.14 4.12
N LYS A 94 4.85 17.36 4.59
CA LYS A 94 4.92 18.55 3.72
C LYS A 94 5.97 18.36 2.61
N ALA A 95 7.14 17.83 2.94
CA ALA A 95 8.19 17.55 1.96
C ALA A 95 7.77 16.52 0.90
N ILE A 96 7.00 15.49 1.27
CA ILE A 96 6.44 14.53 0.29
C ILE A 96 5.48 15.22 -0.68
N ILE A 97 4.60 16.08 -0.18
CA ILE A 97 3.61 16.79 -1.03
C ILE A 97 4.33 17.71 -2.02
N GLU A 98 5.33 18.44 -1.54
CA GLU A 98 6.18 19.29 -2.38
C GLU A 98 6.97 18.47 -3.42
N ALA A 99 7.56 17.34 -2.99
CA ALA A 99 8.29 16.43 -3.88
C ALA A 99 7.39 15.77 -4.93
N SER A 100 6.16 15.39 -4.56
CA SER A 100 5.14 14.85 -5.46
C SER A 100 4.72 15.88 -6.51
N SER A 101 4.53 17.13 -6.08
CA SER A 101 4.24 18.27 -6.97
C SER A 101 5.41 18.57 -7.91
N TYR A 102 6.64 18.46 -7.42
CA TYR A 102 7.85 18.60 -8.23
C TYR A 102 7.93 17.51 -9.31
N ALA A 103 7.71 16.23 -8.97
CA ALA A 103 7.70 15.15 -9.94
C ALA A 103 6.64 15.37 -11.03
N ARG A 104 5.43 15.82 -10.66
CA ARG A 104 4.38 16.20 -11.61
C ARG A 104 4.78 17.33 -12.54
N SER A 105 5.57 18.31 -12.07
CA SER A 105 6.08 19.38 -12.93
C SER A 105 7.04 18.86 -14.02
N LYS A 106 7.62 17.67 -13.81
CA LYS A 106 8.53 17.00 -14.74
C LYS A 106 7.85 16.00 -15.67
N ASP A 107 6.68 15.49 -15.29
CA ASP A 107 5.92 14.52 -16.07
C ASP A 107 4.43 14.84 -16.04
N ARG A 108 3.90 15.27 -17.20
CA ARG A 108 2.49 15.66 -17.37
C ARG A 108 1.52 14.48 -17.31
N GLN A 109 1.99 13.24 -17.34
CA GLN A 109 1.14 12.05 -17.16
C GLN A 109 0.66 11.91 -15.70
N LEU A 110 1.42 12.46 -14.75
CA LEU A 110 1.12 12.35 -13.33
C LEU A 110 -0.05 13.29 -12.96
N GLN A 111 -1.11 12.71 -12.40
CA GLN A 111 -2.24 13.48 -11.85
C GLN A 111 -1.92 13.99 -10.44
N SER A 112 -2.74 14.87 -9.88
CA SER A 112 -2.51 15.46 -8.56
C SER A 112 -2.44 14.45 -7.42
N ASP A 113 -3.04 13.27 -7.57
CA ASP A 113 -3.04 12.18 -6.61
C ASP A 113 -2.21 10.96 -7.03
N TRP A 114 -1.30 11.09 -7.99
CA TRP A 114 -0.45 9.97 -8.42
C TRP A 114 0.40 9.37 -7.27
N PHE A 115 0.71 10.15 -6.24
CA PHE A 115 1.42 9.69 -5.04
C PHE A 115 0.72 10.24 -3.80
N ASN A 116 -0.13 9.41 -3.20
CA ASN A 116 -1.10 9.85 -2.19
C ASN A 116 -1.20 8.89 -1.00
N ASN A 117 -1.70 9.41 0.12
CA ASN A 117 -1.87 8.65 1.36
C ASN A 117 -3.31 8.23 1.65
N ARG A 118 -4.23 8.22 0.66
CA ARG A 118 -5.67 7.94 0.89
C ARG A 118 -5.93 6.58 1.53
N THR A 119 -4.98 5.64 1.40
CA THR A 119 -5.03 4.35 2.08
C THR A 119 -5.22 4.47 3.60
N VAL A 120 -4.79 5.56 4.24
CA VAL A 120 -5.01 5.77 5.70
C VAL A 120 -6.49 5.85 6.09
N LEU A 121 -7.40 6.13 5.16
CA LEU A 121 -8.84 6.14 5.39
C LEU A 121 -9.40 4.72 5.60
N PHE A 122 -8.71 3.70 5.09
CA PHE A 122 -9.14 2.30 5.15
C PHE A 122 -8.32 1.47 6.15
N VAL A 123 -7.35 2.09 6.82
CA VAL A 123 -6.48 1.43 7.79
C VAL A 123 -6.63 2.12 9.14
N PRO A 124 -7.22 1.45 10.16
CA PRO A 124 -7.35 2.02 11.50
C PRO A 124 -6.01 2.51 12.04
N ARG A 125 -6.03 3.64 12.76
CA ARG A 125 -4.80 4.27 13.27
C ARG A 125 -3.97 3.33 14.14
N SER A 126 -4.63 2.54 15.00
CA SER A 126 -4.02 1.51 15.83
C SER A 126 -3.23 0.47 15.02
N GLN A 127 -3.71 0.14 13.82
CA GLN A 127 -3.05 -0.82 12.93
C GLN A 127 -1.91 -0.20 12.13
N ARG A 128 -1.96 1.11 11.80
CA ARG A 128 -0.92 1.78 10.99
C ARG A 128 0.47 1.65 11.59
N ASP A 129 0.61 1.84 12.90
CA ASP A 129 1.90 1.70 13.60
C ASP A 129 2.47 0.28 13.50
N ALA A 130 1.63 -0.71 13.74
CA ALA A 130 2.02 -2.10 13.63
C ALA A 130 2.40 -2.46 12.19
N LEU A 131 1.59 -2.04 11.21
CA LEU A 131 1.84 -2.28 9.79
C LEU A 131 3.12 -1.61 9.30
N THR A 132 3.38 -0.36 9.70
CA THR A 132 4.62 0.34 9.35
C THR A 132 5.84 -0.37 9.92
N ARG A 133 5.84 -0.72 11.21
CA ARG A 133 6.97 -1.49 11.80
C ARG A 133 7.18 -2.84 11.13
N ARG A 134 6.08 -3.54 10.80
CA ARG A 134 6.15 -4.84 10.13
C ARG A 134 6.61 -4.75 8.69
N ALA A 135 6.25 -3.69 7.96
CA ALA A 135 6.76 -3.45 6.62
C ALA A 135 8.27 -3.19 6.64
N ILE A 136 8.75 -2.41 7.62
CA ILE A 136 10.19 -2.19 7.86
C ILE A 136 10.89 -3.51 8.17
N ALA A 137 10.32 -4.34 9.05
CA ALA A 137 10.89 -5.65 9.38
C ALA A 137 10.85 -6.64 8.20
N GLN A 138 9.81 -6.58 7.36
CA GLN A 138 9.69 -7.39 6.14
C GLN A 138 10.70 -6.95 5.07
N ASN A 139 11.02 -5.65 5.01
CA ASN A 139 12.04 -5.04 4.16
C ASN A 139 11.96 -5.41 2.66
N GLU A 140 10.74 -5.48 2.13
CA GLU A 140 10.51 -5.73 0.71
C GLU A 140 10.54 -4.41 -0.05
N VAL A 141 11.71 -4.08 -0.60
CA VAL A 141 11.97 -2.78 -1.26
C VAL A 141 11.34 -2.74 -2.65
N VAL A 142 10.32 -1.89 -2.80
CA VAL A 142 9.67 -1.60 -4.09
C VAL A 142 10.50 -0.60 -4.89
N PHE A 143 11.06 0.40 -4.22
CA PHE A 143 11.94 1.42 -4.80
C PHE A 143 12.88 1.96 -3.73
N GLN A 144 14.12 2.29 -4.11
CA GLN A 144 15.06 2.95 -3.23
C GLN A 144 16.02 3.86 -3.99
N ALA A 145 16.14 5.09 -3.50
CA ALA A 145 17.16 6.05 -3.89
C ALA A 145 17.50 6.95 -2.69
N LYS A 146 18.59 7.70 -2.77
CA LYS A 146 18.91 8.70 -1.73
C LYS A 146 17.73 9.66 -1.59
N GLY A 147 17.18 9.77 -0.38
CA GLY A 147 16.03 10.64 -0.07
C GLY A 147 14.69 9.90 0.04
N LEU A 148 14.52 8.74 -0.62
CA LEU A 148 13.26 7.99 -0.59
C LEU A 148 13.48 6.48 -0.60
N THR A 149 12.84 5.79 0.33
CA THR A 149 12.64 4.34 0.30
C THR A 149 11.13 4.05 0.27
N VAL A 150 10.71 3.17 -0.64
CA VAL A 150 9.34 2.67 -0.75
C VAL A 150 9.37 1.18 -0.44
N LEU A 151 8.71 0.78 0.64
CA LEU A 151 8.58 -0.62 1.03
C LEU A 151 7.18 -1.14 0.66
N ALA A 152 7.06 -2.43 0.36
CA ALA A 152 5.76 -3.06 0.26
C ALA A 152 5.15 -3.23 1.66
N ALA A 153 3.82 -3.09 1.76
CA ALA A 153 3.09 -3.44 2.97
C ALA A 153 3.28 -4.93 3.33
N PRO A 154 3.02 -5.32 4.60
CA PRO A 154 3.11 -6.71 5.02
C PRO A 154 2.24 -7.61 4.14
N TRP A 155 2.79 -8.73 3.67
CA TRP A 155 2.12 -9.55 2.66
C TRP A 155 0.77 -10.10 3.14
N ASP A 156 0.67 -10.47 4.41
CA ASP A 156 -0.56 -10.96 5.02
C ASP A 156 -1.64 -9.87 5.11
N TYR A 157 -1.27 -8.62 5.36
CA TYR A 157 -2.19 -7.49 5.26
C TYR A 157 -2.65 -7.28 3.81
N ALA A 158 -1.72 -7.31 2.85
CA ALA A 158 -2.05 -7.14 1.44
C ALA A 158 -3.00 -8.23 0.93
N ILE A 159 -2.81 -9.48 1.35
CA ILE A 159 -3.74 -10.59 1.08
C ILE A 159 -5.11 -10.29 1.71
N ALA A 160 -5.17 -10.02 3.01
CA ALA A 160 -6.42 -9.77 3.71
C ALA A 160 -7.22 -8.61 3.11
N ALA A 161 -6.56 -7.53 2.69
CA ALA A 161 -7.19 -6.39 2.04
C ALA A 161 -7.80 -6.76 0.67
N LYS A 162 -7.13 -7.60 -0.11
CA LYS A 162 -7.63 -8.09 -1.41
C LYS A 162 -8.84 -9.01 -1.23
N LEU A 163 -8.76 -9.96 -0.31
CA LEU A 163 -9.86 -10.89 -0.04
C LEU A 163 -11.10 -10.16 0.50
N ASN A 164 -10.90 -9.14 1.34
CA ASN A 164 -11.99 -8.28 1.80
C ASN A 164 -12.75 -7.64 0.63
N ARG A 165 -12.02 -7.11 -0.35
CA ARG A 165 -12.63 -6.48 -1.53
C ARG A 165 -13.42 -7.48 -2.38
N LEU A 166 -12.96 -8.74 -2.42
CA LEU A 166 -13.62 -9.83 -3.14
C LEU A 166 -14.90 -10.34 -2.46
N THR A 167 -15.02 -10.20 -1.13
CA THR A 167 -16.23 -10.60 -0.40
C THR A 167 -17.43 -9.67 -0.62
N GLY A 168 -17.24 -8.53 -1.28
CA GLY A 168 -18.30 -7.52 -1.45
C GLY A 168 -18.73 -6.86 -0.14
N SER A 169 -18.10 -7.19 0.99
CA SER A 169 -18.36 -6.55 2.27
C SER A 169 -17.95 -5.07 2.19
N SER A 170 -18.93 -4.20 2.37
CA SER A 170 -18.86 -2.74 2.21
C SER A 170 -17.79 -2.03 3.06
N GLY A 171 -17.08 -2.75 3.93
CA GLY A 171 -16.02 -2.20 4.79
C GLY A 171 -14.75 -1.75 4.06
N SER A 172 -14.51 -2.18 2.81
CA SER A 172 -13.37 -1.68 2.01
C SER A 172 -13.66 -0.41 1.23
N GLY A 173 -14.94 -0.01 1.11
CA GLY A 173 -15.39 1.14 0.31
C GLY A 173 -15.04 1.08 -1.19
N LYS A 174 -14.47 -0.03 -1.70
CA LYS A 174 -14.05 -0.19 -3.10
C LYS A 174 -14.66 -1.46 -3.70
N PRO A 175 -15.18 -1.41 -4.93
CA PRO A 175 -15.67 -2.62 -5.60
C PRO A 175 -14.52 -3.57 -5.95
N SER A 176 -14.82 -4.87 -6.04
CA SER A 176 -13.88 -5.87 -6.54
C SER A 176 -13.41 -5.51 -7.96
N LYS A 177 -12.16 -5.85 -8.24
CA LYS A 177 -11.54 -5.66 -9.56
C LYS A 177 -11.13 -7.03 -10.14
N PRO A 178 -11.12 -7.18 -11.48
CA PRO A 178 -10.82 -8.46 -12.11
C PRO A 178 -9.46 -9.07 -11.71
N TYR A 179 -8.49 -8.22 -11.38
CA TYR A 179 -7.14 -8.65 -10.98
C TYR A 179 -6.98 -8.97 -9.49
N ASP A 180 -7.99 -8.78 -8.64
CA ASP A 180 -7.81 -8.91 -7.19
C ASP A 180 -7.47 -10.31 -6.72
N MET A 181 -8.08 -11.32 -7.32
CA MET A 181 -7.78 -12.70 -6.98
C MET A 181 -6.35 -13.07 -7.38
N SER A 182 -5.92 -12.63 -8.57
CA SER A 182 -4.57 -12.87 -9.06
C SER A 182 -3.50 -12.13 -8.23
N ASP A 183 -3.78 -10.88 -7.85
CA ASP A 183 -2.92 -10.11 -6.94
C ASP A 183 -2.81 -10.81 -5.57
N ALA A 184 -3.92 -11.32 -5.02
CA ALA A 184 -3.92 -12.05 -3.75
C ALA A 184 -3.07 -13.33 -3.81
N ALA A 185 -3.17 -14.11 -4.91
CA ALA A 185 -2.33 -15.29 -5.14
C ALA A 185 -0.84 -14.91 -5.23
N THR A 186 -0.53 -13.81 -5.89
CA THR A 186 0.85 -13.27 -5.97
C THR A 186 1.38 -12.89 -4.59
N TYR A 187 0.60 -12.19 -3.78
CA TYR A 187 1.01 -11.82 -2.43
C TYR A 187 1.17 -13.05 -1.52
N LEU A 188 0.34 -14.07 -1.70
CA LEU A 188 0.51 -15.35 -1.02
C LEU A 188 1.85 -16.01 -1.37
N GLU A 189 2.23 -16.03 -2.65
CA GLU A 189 3.55 -16.53 -3.06
C GLU A 189 4.69 -15.74 -2.42
N ARG A 190 4.58 -14.40 -2.38
CA ARG A 190 5.56 -13.54 -1.70
C ARG A 190 5.64 -13.85 -0.21
N TYR A 191 4.50 -14.03 0.46
CA TYR A 191 4.44 -14.39 1.87
C TYR A 191 5.17 -15.72 2.12
N LEU A 192 4.83 -16.78 1.38
CA LEU A 192 5.42 -18.11 1.52
C LEU A 192 6.94 -18.07 1.35
N ARG A 193 7.43 -17.40 0.30
CA ARG A 193 8.88 -17.22 0.08
C ARG A 193 9.56 -16.47 1.21
N SER A 194 8.99 -15.36 1.65
CA SER A 194 9.57 -14.53 2.73
C SER A 194 9.67 -15.29 4.06
N LYS A 195 8.77 -16.24 4.29
CA LYS A 195 8.74 -17.09 5.49
C LYS A 195 9.41 -18.44 5.32
N ARG A 196 9.90 -18.77 4.11
CA ARG A 196 10.36 -20.12 3.72
C ARG A 196 9.33 -21.20 4.09
N ALA A 197 8.05 -20.86 3.99
CA ALA A 197 6.94 -21.73 4.31
C ALA A 197 6.53 -22.53 3.07
N LYS A 198 6.16 -23.80 3.25
CA LYS A 198 5.67 -24.66 2.16
C LYS A 198 4.16 -24.50 1.91
N GLY A 199 3.44 -23.88 2.84
CA GLY A 199 2.00 -23.67 2.79
C GLY A 199 1.49 -22.92 4.01
N ILE A 200 0.19 -22.65 4.02
CA ILE A 200 -0.57 -22.02 5.10
C ILE A 200 -1.91 -22.73 5.28
N THR A 201 -2.63 -22.44 6.37
CA THR A 201 -3.98 -22.97 6.61
C THR A 201 -5.06 -21.96 6.29
N LYS A 202 -6.29 -22.43 6.03
CA LYS A 202 -7.46 -21.55 5.94
C LYS A 202 -7.67 -20.77 7.24
N SER A 203 -7.46 -21.39 8.41
CA SER A 203 -7.51 -20.70 9.71
C SER A 203 -6.52 -19.55 9.83
N GLN A 204 -5.32 -19.66 9.24
CA GLN A 204 -4.33 -18.59 9.24
C GLN A 204 -4.80 -17.39 8.41
N ILE A 205 -5.40 -17.62 7.24
CA ILE A 205 -5.98 -16.54 6.41
C ILE A 205 -7.12 -15.85 7.16
N LYS A 206 -8.00 -16.63 7.82
CA LYS A 206 -9.05 -16.07 8.67
C LYS A 206 -8.49 -15.29 9.87
N ALA A 207 -7.36 -15.71 10.42
CA ALA A 207 -6.70 -14.99 11.50
C ALA A 207 -6.17 -13.63 11.03
N TRP A 208 -5.62 -13.55 9.81
CA TRP A 208 -5.26 -12.26 9.21
C TRP A 208 -6.48 -11.36 9.00
N ALA A 209 -7.59 -11.90 8.48
CA ALA A 209 -8.80 -11.13 8.31
C ALA A 209 -9.29 -10.52 9.64
N ARG A 210 -9.34 -11.32 10.72
CA ARG A 210 -9.66 -10.82 12.06
C ARG A 210 -8.67 -9.78 12.57
N LEU A 211 -7.36 -10.02 12.37
CA LEU A 211 -6.31 -9.10 12.82
C LEU A 211 -6.44 -7.71 12.19
N TYR A 212 -6.90 -7.64 10.95
CA TYR A 212 -7.04 -6.39 10.20
C TYR A 212 -8.47 -5.87 10.15
N GLU A 213 -9.38 -6.45 10.92
CA GLU A 213 -10.81 -6.08 10.93
C GLU A 213 -11.42 -6.15 9.51
N THR A 214 -10.97 -7.11 8.72
CA THR A 214 -11.48 -7.39 7.38
C THR A 214 -12.31 -8.67 7.33
N HIS A 215 -13.06 -8.83 6.24
CA HIS A 215 -13.92 -9.98 6.01
C HIS A 215 -13.27 -10.91 4.99
N CYS A 216 -13.44 -12.22 5.20
CA CYS A 216 -12.98 -13.24 4.27
C CYS A 216 -13.86 -14.49 4.44
N SER A 217 -14.55 -14.90 3.38
CA SER A 217 -15.40 -16.09 3.37
C SER A 217 -14.62 -17.33 2.92
N ASP A 218 -15.06 -18.52 3.34
CA ASP A 218 -14.46 -19.78 2.89
C ASP A 218 -14.51 -19.92 1.37
N GLN A 219 -15.56 -19.41 0.73
CA GLN A 219 -15.67 -19.37 -0.73
C GLN A 219 -14.53 -18.55 -1.37
N VAL A 220 -14.23 -17.36 -0.85
CA VAL A 220 -13.15 -16.52 -1.36
C VAL A 220 -11.78 -17.16 -1.10
N ILE A 221 -11.61 -17.86 0.02
CA ILE A 221 -10.37 -18.62 0.31
C ILE A 221 -10.21 -19.80 -0.66
N ALA A 222 -11.29 -20.53 -0.96
CA ALA A 222 -11.27 -21.61 -1.94
C ALA A 222 -10.94 -21.09 -3.35
N GLN A 223 -11.44 -19.91 -3.72
CA GLN A 223 -11.08 -19.26 -4.98
C GLN A 223 -9.60 -18.84 -5.00
N LEU A 224 -9.05 -18.37 -3.87
CA LEU A 224 -7.62 -18.06 -3.75
C LEU A 224 -6.77 -19.32 -3.93
N ASP A 225 -7.14 -20.45 -3.33
CA ASP A 225 -6.43 -21.74 -3.51
C ASP A 225 -6.45 -22.17 -4.99
N ALA A 226 -7.62 -22.11 -5.63
CA ALA A 226 -7.78 -22.43 -7.04
C ALA A 226 -6.95 -21.51 -7.96
N GLU A 227 -6.96 -20.19 -7.72
CA GLU A 227 -6.17 -19.24 -8.50
C GLU A 227 -4.67 -19.44 -8.26
N TYR A 228 -4.24 -19.70 -7.03
CA TYR A 228 -2.84 -19.99 -6.72
C TYR A 228 -2.40 -21.28 -7.43
N GLN A 229 -3.20 -22.35 -7.38
CA GLN A 229 -2.91 -23.60 -8.09
C GLN A 229 -2.83 -23.38 -9.61
N LYS A 230 -3.72 -22.55 -10.16
CA LYS A 230 -3.67 -22.20 -11.59
C LYS A 230 -2.38 -21.49 -11.97
N GLN A 231 -1.93 -20.53 -11.17
CA GLN A 231 -0.73 -19.71 -11.44
C GLN A 231 0.58 -20.47 -11.20
N TYR A 232 0.69 -21.17 -10.08
CA TYR A 232 1.96 -21.75 -9.61
C TYR A 232 2.03 -23.27 -9.70
N LYS A 233 0.93 -23.93 -10.10
CA LYS A 233 0.82 -25.41 -10.22
C LYS A 233 1.07 -26.16 -8.90
N LEU A 234 0.80 -25.51 -7.76
CA LEU A 234 0.99 -26.05 -6.43
C LEU A 234 -0.28 -25.85 -5.59
N LYS A 235 -0.53 -26.77 -4.66
CA LYS A 235 -1.52 -26.60 -3.59
C LYS A 235 -0.79 -26.22 -2.31
N VAL A 236 -1.10 -25.05 -1.77
CA VAL A 236 -0.38 -24.48 -0.62
C VAL A 236 -1.31 -24.09 0.52
N ILE A 237 -2.63 -24.09 0.30
CA ILE A 237 -3.61 -23.80 1.34
C ILE A 237 -4.21 -25.12 1.83
N ASP A 238 -3.98 -25.45 3.10
CA ASP A 238 -4.71 -26.52 3.76
C ASP A 238 -6.13 -26.04 4.08
N MET A 239 -7.10 -26.47 3.26
CA MET A 239 -8.50 -26.10 3.38
C MET A 239 -9.24 -26.83 4.53
N SER A 240 -8.62 -27.86 5.13
CA SER A 240 -9.21 -28.63 6.23
C SER A 240 -9.02 -27.98 7.61
N ARG A 241 -8.07 -27.04 7.74
CA ARG A 241 -7.66 -26.41 9.00
C ARG A 241 -7.85 -24.90 9.04
#